data_AF-A0A6V7RBK7-F1
#
_entry.id   AF-A0A6V7RBK7-F1
#
_cell.length_a   1.000
_cell.length_b   1.000
_cell.length_c   1.000
_cell.angle_alpha   90.00
_cell.angle_beta   90.00
_cell.angle_gamma   90.00
#
_symmetry.space_group_name_H-M   'P 1'
#
loop_
_entity.id
_entity.type
_entity.pdbx_description
1 polymer ?
#
loop_
_entity_poly.entity_id
_entity_poly.type
_entity_poly.pdbx_seq_one_letter_code
_entity_poly.pdbx_strand_id
1 'polypeptide(L)' 'MKQIITVHFIGGSTMEVNKTEAVDELIRLINSKFEANHFVKLPNRSGGEAYINLSLITSIEVRSI' A
#
# COMPACT_ATOMS: atom_id res chain seq x y z
N MET A 1 12.12 4.46 -13.48
CA MET A 1 11.84 5.49 -12.46
C MET A 1 11.43 4.78 -11.18
N LYS A 2 11.92 5.24 -10.02
CA LYS A 2 11.51 4.62 -8.74
C LYS A 2 10.24 5.32 -8.27
N GLN A 3 9.30 4.55 -7.72
CA GLN A 3 8.08 5.10 -7.12
C GLN A 3 8.09 4.81 -5.62
N ILE A 4 7.75 5.83 -4.83
CA ILE A 4 7.47 5.70 -3.41
C ILE A 4 5.98 5.91 -3.21
N ILE A 5 5.36 5.00 -2.47
CA ILE A 5 4.00 5.14 -2.00
C ILE A 5 3.98 5.49 -0.53
N THR A 6 3.09 6.40 -0.17
CA THR A 6 2.60 6.55 1.21
C THR A 6 1.16 6.05 1.27
N VAL A 7 0.92 5.02 2.10
CA VAL A 7 -0.42 4.53 2.43
C VAL A 7 -0.89 5.23 3.69
N HIS A 8 -2.05 5.86 3.65
CA HIS A 8 -2.68 6.51 4.80
C HIS A 8 -3.79 5.62 5.37
N PHE A 9 -3.80 5.46 6.69
CA PHE A 9 -4.76 4.60 7.37
C PHE A 9 -5.82 5.38 8.15
N ILE A 10 -6.97 4.73 8.36
CA ILE A 10 -7.97 5.15 9.35
C ILE A 10 -7.27 5.20 10.72
N GLY A 11 -7.32 6.35 11.39
CA GLY A 11 -6.60 6.60 12.64
C GLY A 11 -5.33 7.44 12.47
N GLY A 12 -4.95 7.82 11.25
CA GLY A 12 -3.94 8.85 10.98
C GLY A 12 -2.49 8.36 10.91
N SER A 13 -2.25 7.04 10.99
CA SER A 13 -0.92 6.47 10.73
C SER A 13 -0.64 6.38 9.23
N THR A 14 0.65 6.30 8.87
CA THR A 14 1.11 6.18 7.48
C THR A 14 2.17 5.11 7.32
N MET A 15 2.24 4.49 6.15
CA MET A 15 3.28 3.52 5.79
C MET A 15 3.92 3.85 4.43
N GLU A 16 5.25 3.82 4.37
CA GLU A 16 6.00 3.98 3.12
C GLU A 16 6.32 2.63 2.48
N VAL A 17 6.02 2.50 1.19
CA VAL A 17 6.32 1.34 0.35
C VAL A 17 7.16 1.81 -0.84
N ASN A 18 8.33 1.22 -1.07
CA ASN A 18 9.33 1.73 -2.02
C ASN A 18 9.72 0.74 -3.14
N LYS A 19 8.83 -0.20 -3.46
CA LYS A 19 8.99 -1.10 -4.62
C LYS A 19 7.87 -0.87 -5.62
N THR A 20 8.23 -0.51 -6.85
CA THR A 20 7.29 -0.26 -7.95
C THR A 20 6.33 -1.45 -8.18
N GLU A 21 6.79 -2.69 -8.03
CA GLU A 21 5.92 -3.88 -8.21
C GLU A 21 4.78 -3.93 -7.18
N ALA A 22 5.07 -3.50 -5.94
CA ALA A 22 4.08 -3.45 -4.86
C ALA A 22 3.03 -2.36 -5.08
N VAL A 23 3.40 -1.29 -5.82
CA VAL A 23 2.51 -0.19 -6.20
C VAL A 23 1.43 -0.68 -7.15
N ASP A 24 1.84 -1.32 -8.23
CA ASP A 24 0.92 -1.80 -9.27
C ASP A 24 -0.03 -2.85 -8.69
N GLU A 25 0.48 -3.73 -7.81
CA GLU A 25 -0.35 -4.71 -7.11
C GLU A 25 -1.38 -4.06 -6.18
N LEU A 26 -0.99 -3.06 -5.38
CA LEU A 26 -1.88 -2.37 -4.45
C LEU A 26 -2.99 -1.59 -5.20
N ILE A 27 -2.64 -0.87 -6.27
CA ILE A 27 -3.60 -0.13 -7.10
C ILE A 27 -4.61 -1.09 -7.74
N ARG A 28 -4.13 -2.23 -8.27
CA ARG A 28 -5.01 -3.25 -8.86
C ARG A 28 -6.00 -3.80 -7.84
N LEU A 29 -5.54 -4.07 -6.61
CA LEU A 29 -6.38 -4.64 -5.55
C LEU A 29 -7.43 -3.64 -5.05
N ILE A 30 -7.09 -2.36 -4.92
CA ILE A 30 -8.04 -1.32 -4.49
C ILE A 30 -9.12 -1.05 -5.54
N ASN A 31 -8.78 -1.13 -6.83
CA ASN A 31 -9.77 -0.98 -7.90
C ASN A 31 -10.67 -2.21 -8.07
N SER A 32 -10.40 -3.31 -7.37
CA SER A 32 -11.20 -4.52 -7.37
C SER A 32 -12.19 -4.54 -6.19
N LYS A 33 -13.26 -5.34 -6.29
CA LYS A 33 -14.10 -5.62 -5.12
C LYS A 33 -13.29 -6.43 -4.12
N PHE A 34 -13.01 -5.88 -2.95
CA PHE A 34 -12.37 -6.60 -1.84
C PHE A 34 -13.35 -6.84 -0.70
N GLU A 35 -13.22 -8.00 -0.06
CA GLU A 35 -13.99 -8.36 1.12
C GLU A 35 -13.52 -7.59 2.37
N ALA A 36 -14.37 -7.54 3.39
CA ALA A 36 -13.97 -7.01 4.69
C ALA A 36 -12.82 -7.85 5.27
N ASN A 37 -11.78 -7.19 5.79
CA ASN A 37 -10.57 -7.84 6.33
C ASN A 37 -9.64 -8.50 5.29
N HIS A 38 -9.59 -7.97 4.07
CA HIS A 38 -8.60 -8.38 3.08
C HIS A 38 -7.21 -7.83 3.42
N PHE A 39 -6.25 -8.71 3.70
CA PHE A 39 -4.85 -8.34 3.92
C PHE A 39 -4.00 -8.55 2.67
N VAL A 40 -3.23 -7.53 2.32
CA VAL A 40 -2.26 -7.56 1.22
C VAL A 40 -0.87 -7.50 1.80
N LYS A 41 0.00 -8.35 1.25
CA LYS A 41 1.40 -8.44 1.64
C LYS A 41 2.23 -7.58 0.69
N LEU A 42 2.81 -6.49 1.20
CA LEU A 42 3.67 -5.61 0.44
C LEU A 42 5.09 -5.57 1.02
N PRO A 43 6.13 -5.55 0.19
CA PRO A 43 7.49 -5.32 0.65
C PRO A 43 7.65 -3.91 1.23
N ASN A 44 8.25 -3.79 2.40
CA ASN A 44 8.52 -2.50 3.06
C ASN A 44 9.93 -1.96 2.74
N ARG A 45 10.19 -0.71 3.14
CA ARG A 45 11.47 -0.04 2.89
C ARG A 45 12.70 -0.70 3.51
N SER A 46 12.51 -1.48 4.57
CA SER A 46 13.58 -2.15 5.32
C SER A 46 13.90 -3.55 4.76
N GLY A 47 13.31 -3.93 3.62
CA GLY A 47 13.46 -5.27 3.02
C GLY A 47 12.61 -6.35 3.69
N GLY A 48 11.75 -5.97 4.64
CA GLY A 48 10.78 -6.86 5.27
C GLY A 48 9.43 -6.87 4.54
N GLU A 49 8.47 -7.56 5.12
CA GLU A 49 7.12 -7.71 4.60
C GLU A 49 6.15 -6.96 5.51
N ALA A 50 5.28 -6.14 4.92
CA ALA A 50 4.19 -5.45 5.59
C ALA A 50 2.86 -6.06 5.18
N TYR A 51 1.96 -6.24 6.15
CA TYR A 51 0.60 -6.71 5.91
C TYR A 51 -0.34 -5.53 6.08
N ILE A 52 -1.08 -5.22 5.02
CA ILE A 52 -1.97 -4.05 4.92
C ILE A 52 -3.40 -4.54 4.80
N ASN A 53 -4.26 -4.18 5.76
CA ASN A 53 -5.69 -4.39 5.62
C ASN A 53 -6.28 -3.29 4.71
N LEU A 54 -6.79 -3.65 3.53
CA LEU A 54 -7.35 -2.70 2.56
C LEU A 54 -8.56 -1.95 3.11
N SER A 55 -9.30 -2.57 4.06
CA SER A 55 -10.45 -1.93 4.73
C SER A 55 -10.05 -0.77 5.65
N LEU A 56 -8.76 -0.63 5.97
CA LEU A 56 -8.26 0.44 6.84
C LEU A 56 -7.56 1.56 6.08
N ILE A 57 -7.52 1.53 4.75
CA ILE A 57 -6.86 2.55 3.94
C ILE A 57 -7.84 3.71 3.69
N THR A 58 -7.37 4.94 3.90
CA THR A 58 -8.11 6.17 3.55
C THR A 58 -7.66 6.74 2.22
N SER A 59 -6.36 6.78 1.95
CA SER A 59 -5.80 7.28 0.69
C SER A 59 -4.41 6.70 0.42
N ILE A 60 -3.97 6.86 -0.84
CA ILE A 60 -2.64 6.47 -1.31
C ILE A 60 -2.04 7.66 -2.04
N GLU A 61 -0.83 8.04 -1.64
CA GLU A 61 -0.02 9.03 -2.33
C GLU A 61 1.10 8.32 -3.10
N VAL A 62 1.27 8.63 -4.39
CA VAL A 62 2.33 8.08 -5.24
C VAL A 62 3.28 9.20 -5.64
N ARG A 63 4.57 9.06 -5.32
CA ARG A 63 5.64 10.00 -5.69
C ARG A 63 6.65 9.31 -6.61
N SER A 64 6.96 9.95 -7.73
CA SER A 64 8.04 9.51 -8.63
C SER A 64 9.36 10.19 -8.25
N ILE A 65 10.44 9.40 -8.22
CA ILE A 65 11.82 9.84 -7.98
C ILE A 65 12.79 9.27 -9.02
#